data_AF-A0A2V8S129-F1
#
_entry.id   AF-A0A2V8S129-F1
#
_cell.length_a   1.000
_cell.length_b   1.000
_cell.length_c   1.000
_cell.angle_alpha   90.00
_cell.angle_beta   90.00
_cell.angle_gamma   90.00
#
_symmetry.space_group_name_H-M   'P 1'
#
loop_
_entity.id
_entity.type
_entity.pdbx_description
1 polymer ?
#
loop_
_entity_poly.entity_id
_entity_poly.type
_entity_poly.pdbx_seq_one_letter_code
_entity_poly.pdbx_strand_id
1 'polypeptide(L)'
;MIDEAQALKLLLAGWRAPAAPDRLRTRVVASYRQLMSRDAAEEGAEMKYCPSCHREFAPQFRFCPLDGLPLMAAEQRDARAAFVEARQLESNNTRAAVSTVDETIGFDDVTTESLPATPIVAQANDRTRARAEYHLTILAEAGLIARLMTEVRAVALESQLTWPEFRRDPAGFARRTIAGYSLLLRRRLAQENVAYGLVTAFAVVLTLLCTVVAVEHFHRRHVTMTADNVRDDLDYLGPVTVIPTPTKAEEGPAGMADHGTGGGSAQNHERPGGGGGGGDHEALTASNGRLPQATLEPPLLAPNVKPPVIENPHLPTPATIQADPTLFPTDPRPLPYGDPKSQAQELSNGSGDGGGIGDGHGGGVGPGNGTGYGPGEGWNTGGGPPKIGGGGPGCCGGTTDYASRIFKPSETSKRAVILSKPEPTFTEEARKENVTGEVILRMVLASNGAVTNIQPIKGLPAGLTERAIAAAKQIQFTPAEKDGHRVSQYVTVSYNFNIY
;
A
#
# COMPACT_ATOMS: atom_id res chain seq x y z
N MET A 1 -19.76 -39.10 -61.22
CA MET A 1 -19.95 -38.45 -59.90
C MET A 1 -18.66 -37.73 -59.57
N ILE A 2 -18.59 -36.44 -59.88
CA ILE A 2 -17.42 -35.62 -59.55
C ILE A 2 -17.62 -35.17 -58.11
N ASP A 3 -16.61 -35.42 -57.29
CA ASP A 3 -16.55 -35.22 -55.84
C ASP A 3 -16.89 -33.77 -55.47
N GLU A 4 -18.02 -33.56 -54.77
CA GLU A 4 -18.54 -32.24 -54.37
C GLU A 4 -17.49 -31.42 -53.58
N ALA A 5 -16.55 -32.10 -52.92
CA ALA A 5 -15.45 -31.48 -52.21
C ALA A 5 -14.45 -30.75 -53.13
N GLN A 6 -14.24 -31.22 -54.36
CA GLN A 6 -13.37 -30.53 -55.33
C GLN A 6 -14.06 -29.32 -55.95
N ALA A 7 -15.36 -29.39 -56.17
CA ALA A 7 -16.16 -28.26 -56.67
C ALA A 7 -16.18 -27.10 -55.66
N LEU A 8 -16.29 -27.40 -54.35
CA LEU A 8 -16.26 -26.39 -53.30
C LEU A 8 -14.89 -25.69 -53.18
N LYS A 9 -13.79 -26.44 -53.35
CA LYS A 9 -12.44 -25.88 -53.32
C LYS A 9 -12.17 -24.94 -54.50
N LEU A 10 -12.69 -25.25 -55.68
CA LEU A 10 -12.59 -24.37 -56.85
C LEU A 10 -13.43 -23.09 -56.68
N LEU A 11 -14.60 -23.17 -56.04
CA LEU A 11 -15.43 -21.99 -55.73
C LEU A 11 -14.76 -21.07 -54.70
N LEU A 12 -14.14 -21.63 -53.66
CA LEU A 12 -13.40 -20.86 -52.66
C LEU A 12 -12.13 -20.22 -53.23
N ALA A 13 -11.44 -20.88 -54.15
CA ALA A 13 -10.25 -20.34 -54.80
C ALA A 13 -10.56 -19.12 -55.70
N GLY A 14 -11.80 -18.99 -56.20
CA GLY A 14 -12.26 -17.84 -56.99
C GLY A 14 -12.82 -16.68 -56.18
N TRP A 15 -13.00 -16.85 -54.86
CA TRP A 15 -13.68 -15.85 -54.04
C TRP A 15 -12.73 -14.73 -53.61
N ARG A 16 -12.82 -13.57 -54.25
CA ARG A 16 -12.18 -12.32 -53.78
C ARG A 16 -13.20 -11.50 -53.01
N ALA A 17 -12.93 -11.27 -51.73
CA ALA A 17 -13.74 -10.41 -50.88
C ALA A 17 -13.83 -9.00 -51.48
N PRO A 18 -15.04 -8.41 -51.58
CA PRO A 18 -15.18 -7.03 -52.04
C PRO A 18 -14.46 -6.09 -51.09
N ALA A 19 -13.65 -5.17 -51.63
CA ALA A 19 -12.98 -4.16 -50.83
C ALA A 19 -14.02 -3.30 -50.10
N ALA A 20 -13.75 -2.97 -48.84
CA ALA A 20 -14.62 -2.09 -48.07
C ALA A 20 -14.84 -0.77 -48.82
N PRO A 21 -16.08 -0.27 -48.93
CA PRO A 21 -16.36 0.96 -49.67
C PRO A 21 -15.59 2.13 -49.03
N ASP A 22 -14.87 2.91 -49.85
CA ASP A 22 -13.97 3.98 -49.38
C ASP A 22 -14.66 4.94 -48.41
N ARG A 23 -15.96 5.19 -48.61
CA ARG A 23 -16.79 6.03 -47.73
C ARG A 23 -16.84 5.57 -46.28
N LEU A 24 -16.83 4.26 -46.04
CA LEU A 24 -16.83 3.70 -44.68
C LEU A 24 -15.45 3.90 -44.04
N ARG A 25 -14.39 3.72 -44.83
CA ARG A 25 -13.01 3.96 -44.41
C ARG A 25 -12.77 5.44 -44.09
N THR A 26 -13.31 6.36 -44.88
CA THR A 26 -13.22 7.80 -44.62
C THR A 26 -14.01 8.18 -43.36
N ARG A 27 -15.20 7.60 -43.14
CA ARG A 27 -16.00 7.84 -41.93
C ARG A 27 -15.31 7.35 -40.67
N VAL A 28 -14.72 6.15 -40.69
CA VAL A 28 -13.99 5.58 -39.55
C VAL A 28 -12.73 6.39 -39.23
N VAL A 29 -11.99 6.80 -40.27
CA VAL A 29 -10.79 7.66 -40.08
C VAL A 29 -11.17 9.06 -39.58
N ALA A 30 -12.29 9.62 -40.06
CA ALA A 30 -12.80 10.91 -39.58
C ALA A 30 -13.28 10.81 -38.13
N SER A 31 -14.04 9.78 -37.76
CA SER A 31 -14.48 9.57 -36.38
C SER A 31 -13.31 9.31 -35.44
N TYR A 32 -12.30 8.57 -35.90
CA TYR A 32 -11.09 8.33 -35.12
C TYR A 32 -10.29 9.62 -34.92
N ARG A 33 -10.08 10.43 -35.96
CA ARG A 33 -9.44 11.76 -35.80
C ARG A 33 -10.22 12.68 -34.86
N GLN A 34 -11.55 12.63 -34.90
CA GLN A 34 -12.41 13.45 -34.07
C GLN A 34 -12.37 13.04 -32.58
N LEU A 35 -12.24 11.74 -32.31
CA LEU A 35 -11.97 11.20 -30.96
C LEU A 35 -10.58 11.60 -30.47
N MET A 36 -9.54 11.38 -31.29
CA MET A 36 -8.16 11.76 -30.92
C MET A 36 -8.01 13.27 -30.72
N SER A 37 -8.76 14.10 -31.44
CA SER A 37 -8.76 15.56 -31.23
C SER A 37 -9.52 16.00 -29.98
N ARG A 38 -10.47 15.19 -29.50
CA ARG A 38 -11.17 15.45 -28.23
C ARG A 38 -10.29 15.09 -27.04
N ASP A 39 -9.62 13.94 -27.11
CA ASP A 39 -8.67 13.51 -26.09
C ASP A 39 -7.47 14.48 -26.03
N ALA A 40 -6.98 14.96 -27.18
CA ALA A 40 -5.93 15.99 -27.24
C ALA A 40 -6.40 17.39 -26.77
N ALA A 41 -7.70 17.70 -26.82
CA ALA A 41 -8.24 18.94 -26.27
C ALA A 41 -8.44 18.89 -24.75
N GLU A 42 -8.60 17.69 -24.16
CA GLU A 42 -8.59 17.49 -22.71
C GLU A 42 -7.16 17.34 -22.13
N GLU A 43 -6.20 16.81 -22.91
CA GLU A 43 -4.79 16.69 -22.50
C GLU A 43 -3.94 17.95 -22.77
N GLY A 44 -4.48 18.94 -23.48
CA GLY A 44 -3.85 20.25 -23.71
C GLY A 44 -4.01 21.26 -22.57
N ALA A 45 -4.30 20.80 -21.34
CA ALA A 45 -4.58 21.68 -20.21
C ALA A 45 -3.32 21.93 -19.37
N GLU A 46 -2.87 23.19 -19.43
CA GLU A 46 -1.75 23.82 -18.73
C GLU A 46 -1.58 23.30 -17.28
N MET A 47 -0.39 22.75 -16.98
CA MET A 47 -0.04 22.24 -15.65
C MET A 47 -0.10 23.38 -14.61
N LYS A 48 -0.71 23.12 -13.46
CA LYS A 48 -0.86 24.09 -12.37
C LYS A 48 0.27 23.93 -11.36
N TYR A 49 0.73 25.03 -10.78
CA TYR A 49 1.92 25.04 -9.92
C TYR A 49 1.60 25.44 -8.47
N CYS A 50 2.25 24.77 -7.52
CA CYS A 50 2.16 25.11 -6.10
C CYS A 50 3.34 26.01 -5.66
N PRO A 51 3.09 27.19 -5.08
CA PRO A 51 4.14 28.12 -4.64
C PRO A 51 4.89 27.68 -3.37
N SER A 52 4.35 26.73 -2.60
CA SER A 52 4.96 26.26 -1.35
C SER A 52 5.88 25.07 -1.57
N CYS A 53 5.42 24.06 -2.33
CA CYS A 53 6.18 22.82 -2.54
C CYS A 53 6.91 22.74 -3.88
N HIS A 54 6.80 23.78 -4.73
CA HIS A 54 7.47 23.90 -6.02
C HIS A 54 7.20 22.75 -7.01
N ARG A 55 6.04 22.10 -6.91
CA ARG A 55 5.64 20.99 -7.80
C ARG A 55 4.51 21.39 -8.74
N GLU A 56 4.50 20.74 -9.89
CA GLU A 56 3.48 20.88 -10.93
C GLU A 56 2.46 19.75 -10.81
N PHE A 57 1.19 20.10 -10.99
CA PHE A 57 0.05 19.23 -10.82
C PHE A 57 -0.86 19.31 -12.03
N ALA A 58 -1.48 18.18 -12.35
CA ALA A 58 -2.43 18.09 -13.44
C ALA A 58 -3.62 19.06 -13.22
N PRO A 59 -4.24 19.56 -14.30
CA PRO A 59 -5.26 20.61 -14.25
C PRO A 59 -6.51 20.23 -13.44
N GLN A 60 -6.78 18.93 -13.24
CA GLN A 60 -7.89 18.47 -12.39
C GLN A 60 -7.71 18.82 -10.90
N PHE A 61 -6.49 19.09 -10.44
CA PHE A 61 -6.23 19.44 -9.05
C PHE A 61 -6.53 20.93 -8.82
N ARG A 62 -7.42 21.22 -7.85
CA ARG A 62 -7.77 22.59 -7.43
C ARG A 62 -6.93 23.06 -6.23
N PHE A 63 -6.47 22.11 -5.40
CA PHE A 63 -5.66 22.34 -4.21
C PHE A 63 -4.48 21.36 -4.17
N CYS A 64 -3.37 21.78 -3.56
CA CYS A 64 -2.18 20.95 -3.37
C CYS A 64 -2.49 19.78 -2.41
N PRO A 65 -2.24 18.51 -2.79
CA PRO A 65 -2.46 17.36 -1.90
C PRO A 65 -1.53 17.31 -0.68
N LEU A 66 -0.42 18.06 -0.72
CA LEU A 66 0.56 18.12 0.37
C LEU A 66 0.23 19.22 1.38
N ASP A 67 -0.21 20.39 0.91
CA ASP A 67 -0.28 21.61 1.74
C ASP A 67 -1.67 22.27 1.77
N GLY A 68 -2.65 21.77 1.00
CA GLY A 68 -4.02 22.32 0.93
C GLY A 68 -4.16 23.70 0.26
N LEU A 69 -3.05 24.33 -0.15
CA LEU A 69 -3.06 25.64 -0.82
C LEU A 69 -3.64 25.57 -2.25
N PRO A 70 -4.31 26.64 -2.74
CA PRO A 70 -4.82 26.69 -4.11
C PRO A 70 -3.69 26.68 -5.13
N LEU A 71 -3.84 25.87 -6.18
CA LEU A 71 -2.86 25.78 -7.26
C LEU A 71 -3.05 26.91 -8.27
N MET A 72 -1.95 27.54 -8.68
CA MET A 72 -1.96 28.71 -9.58
C MET A 72 -1.81 28.28 -11.04
N ALA A 73 -2.44 29.00 -11.97
CA ALA A 73 -2.24 28.82 -13.42
C ALA A 73 -0.86 29.36 -13.84
N ALA A 74 -0.25 28.81 -14.91
CA ALA A 74 1.11 29.19 -15.29
C ALA A 74 1.18 30.63 -15.80
N GLU A 75 0.11 31.17 -16.37
CA GLU A 75 -0.01 32.60 -16.72
C GLU A 75 0.24 33.56 -15.53
N GLN A 76 -0.07 33.13 -14.29
CA GLN A 76 0.17 33.92 -13.07
C GLN A 76 1.59 33.75 -12.51
N ARG A 77 2.34 32.74 -12.97
CA ARG A 77 3.75 32.49 -12.60
C ARG A 77 4.65 33.59 -13.17
N ASP A 78 4.44 33.94 -14.44
CA ASP A 78 5.25 34.92 -15.16
C ASP A 78 4.99 36.34 -14.64
N ALA A 79 3.74 36.67 -14.32
CA ALA A 79 3.38 37.96 -13.72
C ALA A 79 4.03 38.17 -12.33
N ARG A 80 4.14 37.11 -11.52
CA ARG A 80 4.75 37.19 -10.19
C ARG A 80 6.28 37.14 -10.25
N ALA A 81 6.87 36.39 -11.18
CA ALA A 81 8.30 36.41 -11.43
C ALA A 81 8.76 37.81 -11.88
N ALA A 82 8.04 38.43 -12.81
CA ALA A 82 8.28 39.80 -13.24
C ALA A 82 8.10 40.83 -12.10
N PHE A 83 7.12 40.63 -11.21
CA PHE A 83 6.91 41.49 -10.04
C PHE A 83 8.04 41.38 -8.99
N VAL A 84 8.58 40.17 -8.78
CA VAL A 84 9.72 39.95 -7.86
C VAL A 84 10.99 40.58 -8.44
N GLU A 85 11.24 40.41 -9.73
CA GLU A 85 12.42 40.97 -10.41
C GLU A 85 12.39 42.52 -10.44
N ALA A 86 11.21 43.12 -10.65
CA ALA A 86 11.02 44.57 -10.58
C ALA A 86 11.28 45.14 -9.17
N ARG A 87 10.86 44.43 -8.11
CA ARG A 87 11.07 44.86 -6.72
C ARG A 87 12.53 44.74 -6.26
N GLN A 88 13.27 43.78 -6.83
CA GLN A 88 14.69 43.60 -6.57
C GLN A 88 15.54 44.71 -7.21
N LEU A 89 15.11 45.24 -8.35
CA LEU A 89 15.74 46.39 -9.00
C LEU A 89 15.57 47.69 -8.18
N GLU A 90 14.37 47.92 -7.59
CA GLU A 90 14.12 49.06 -6.69
C GLU A 90 14.91 48.99 -5.38
N SER A 91 15.06 47.79 -4.80
CA SER A 91 15.85 47.60 -3.58
C SER A 91 17.36 47.81 -3.81
N ASN A 92 17.87 47.50 -5.00
CA ASN A 92 19.28 47.70 -5.32
C ASN A 92 19.60 49.17 -5.63
N ASN A 93 18.62 49.92 -6.14
CA ASN A 93 18.79 51.35 -6.43
C ASN A 93 18.69 52.23 -5.16
N THR A 94 17.95 51.78 -4.15
CA THR A 94 17.88 52.45 -2.84
C THR A 94 19.10 52.17 -1.94
N ARG A 95 19.85 51.09 -2.19
CA ARG A 95 21.13 50.82 -1.51
C ARG A 95 22.33 51.57 -2.13
N ALA A 96 22.20 52.03 -3.38
CA ALA A 96 23.21 52.85 -4.07
C ALA A 96 23.11 54.36 -3.76
N ALA A 97 22.06 54.82 -3.06
CA ALA A 97 21.82 56.24 -2.77
C ALA A 97 22.10 56.66 -1.31
N VAL A 98 22.59 55.75 -0.46
CA VAL A 98 22.91 56.04 0.95
C VAL A 98 24.32 55.53 1.28
N SER A 99 25.34 56.18 0.72
CA SER A 99 26.70 56.12 1.28
C SER A 99 27.58 57.25 0.70
N THR A 100 27.36 58.48 1.16
CA THR A 100 28.33 59.57 1.04
C THR A 100 28.18 60.53 2.23
N VAL A 101 28.81 60.21 3.37
CA VAL A 101 29.42 61.13 4.37
C VAL A 101 30.33 60.21 5.21
N ASP A 102 31.63 60.12 4.92
CA ASP A 102 32.75 60.87 5.52
C ASP A 102 32.88 60.72 7.04
N GLU A 103 33.86 59.94 7.52
CA GLU A 103 34.96 60.43 8.39
C GLU A 103 35.98 59.29 8.66
N THR A 104 37.12 59.68 9.22
CA THR A 104 38.49 59.19 8.94
C THR A 104 39.11 58.31 10.04
N ILE A 105 40.40 57.95 9.82
CA ILE A 105 41.39 57.24 10.68
C ILE A 105 41.36 55.70 10.51
N GLY A 106 42.39 54.97 10.08
CA GLY A 106 43.80 55.20 9.79
C GLY A 106 44.64 54.09 10.43
N PHE A 107 45.24 53.16 9.66
CA PHE A 107 46.56 52.55 9.92
C PHE A 107 46.97 51.55 8.81
N ASP A 108 48.29 51.48 8.59
CA ASP A 108 49.08 50.94 7.49
C ASP A 108 49.14 49.39 7.36
N ASP A 109 49.38 48.84 6.16
CA ASP A 109 50.73 48.51 5.65
C ASP A 109 50.71 47.47 4.47
N VAL A 110 51.35 47.86 3.34
CA VAL A 110 52.32 47.09 2.48
C VAL A 110 51.92 45.72 1.86
N THR A 111 52.10 45.35 0.57
CA THR A 111 52.70 45.91 -0.66
C THR A 111 52.38 45.00 -1.89
N THR A 112 52.11 45.62 -3.06
CA THR A 112 52.55 45.35 -4.46
C THR A 112 52.37 43.96 -5.14
N GLU A 113 51.52 43.85 -6.18
CA GLU A 113 51.79 43.93 -7.65
C GLU A 113 52.36 42.63 -8.27
N SER A 114 52.05 42.16 -9.48
CA SER A 114 51.20 42.55 -10.62
C SER A 114 51.20 41.41 -11.68
N LEU A 115 50.21 41.40 -12.58
CA LEU A 115 49.96 40.53 -13.76
C LEU A 115 50.99 40.78 -14.93
N PRO A 116 50.83 40.36 -16.23
CA PRO A 116 49.90 39.43 -16.93
C PRO A 116 50.52 38.54 -18.08
N ALA A 117 49.63 37.77 -18.75
CA ALA A 117 49.54 37.49 -20.21
C ALA A 117 50.17 36.24 -20.88
N THR A 118 49.30 35.54 -21.61
CA THR A 118 49.41 34.43 -22.60
C THR A 118 49.87 34.88 -24.01
N PRO A 119 49.87 34.06 -25.10
CA PRO A 119 50.13 32.62 -25.37
C PRO A 119 51.12 32.40 -26.57
N ILE A 120 51.35 31.13 -27.02
CA ILE A 120 51.45 30.64 -28.45
C ILE A 120 52.34 29.35 -28.61
N VAL A 121 51.69 28.26 -29.05
CA VAL A 121 51.97 27.26 -30.13
C VAL A 121 53.35 26.57 -30.35
N ALA A 122 53.30 25.23 -30.28
CA ALA A 122 53.86 24.12 -31.12
C ALA A 122 55.37 23.83 -31.37
N GLN A 123 55.70 22.59 -30.95
CA GLN A 123 56.31 21.44 -31.68
C GLN A 123 57.77 21.39 -32.21
N ALA A 124 58.26 20.13 -32.09
CA ALA A 124 59.26 19.39 -32.89
C ALA A 124 60.71 19.39 -32.36
N ASN A 125 61.17 18.27 -31.77
CA ASN A 125 61.89 17.12 -32.39
C ASN A 125 63.41 17.27 -32.13
N ASP A 126 64.26 16.26 -31.98
CA ASP A 126 64.24 14.80 -31.94
C ASP A 126 65.72 14.40 -31.69
N ARG A 127 65.98 13.27 -31.00
CA ARG A 127 66.98 12.22 -31.37
C ARG A 127 67.34 11.29 -30.20
N THR A 128 66.63 10.14 -30.19
CA THR A 128 67.12 8.73 -30.24
C THR A 128 68.33 8.32 -29.37
N ARG A 129 68.35 7.16 -28.66
CA ARG A 129 68.10 5.81 -29.22
C ARG A 129 67.97 4.68 -28.15
N ALA A 130 66.93 3.86 -28.33
CA ALA A 130 66.79 2.40 -28.17
C ALA A 130 66.94 1.66 -26.81
N ARG A 131 65.84 1.04 -26.36
CA ARG A 131 65.68 -0.45 -26.38
C ARG A 131 64.23 -0.89 -26.09
N ALA A 132 63.75 -1.78 -26.98
CA ALA A 132 62.63 -2.71 -26.86
C ALA A 132 61.19 -2.14 -26.78
N GLU A 133 60.64 -1.84 -27.95
CA GLU A 133 59.20 -1.84 -28.22
C GLU A 133 58.61 -3.24 -27.98
N TYR A 134 57.71 -3.38 -27.00
CA TYR A 134 56.68 -4.41 -27.06
C TYR A 134 55.54 -3.86 -27.93
N HIS A 135 55.55 -4.21 -29.22
CA HIS A 135 54.34 -4.09 -30.01
C HIS A 135 53.30 -5.08 -29.47
N LEU A 136 52.24 -4.56 -28.84
CA LEU A 136 50.98 -5.28 -28.62
C LEU A 136 50.33 -5.56 -29.97
N THR A 137 50.86 -6.51 -30.74
CA THR A 137 50.05 -7.23 -31.71
C THR A 137 49.25 -8.25 -30.90
N ILE A 138 47.99 -7.92 -30.61
CA ILE A 138 46.82 -8.81 -30.38
C ILE A 138 45.77 -7.96 -29.63
N LEU A 139 45.37 -6.84 -30.23
CA LEU A 139 43.97 -6.39 -30.18
C LEU A 139 43.40 -6.61 -31.58
N ALA A 140 43.27 -7.88 -31.97
CA ALA A 140 42.36 -8.21 -33.05
C ALA A 140 40.93 -8.12 -32.48
N GLU A 141 40.10 -7.26 -33.08
CA GLU A 141 38.70 -6.91 -32.75
C GLU A 141 37.70 -8.09 -32.79
N ALA A 142 38.18 -9.33 -32.78
CA ALA A 142 37.32 -10.50 -32.72
C ALA A 142 36.90 -10.74 -31.27
N GLY A 143 35.60 -10.66 -31.01
CA GLY A 143 35.01 -10.98 -29.71
C GLY A 143 35.46 -12.36 -29.21
N LEU A 144 35.51 -12.52 -27.89
CA LEU A 144 35.96 -13.75 -27.20
C LEU A 144 35.30 -15.03 -27.76
N ILE A 145 34.03 -14.91 -28.18
CA ILE A 145 33.25 -15.98 -28.80
C ILE A 145 33.79 -16.36 -30.18
N ALA A 146 34.20 -15.41 -31.02
CA ALA A 146 34.76 -15.70 -32.33
C ALA A 146 36.10 -16.45 -32.23
N ARG A 147 36.95 -16.08 -31.25
CA ARG A 147 38.20 -16.79 -30.97
C ARG A 147 37.98 -18.18 -30.39
N LEU A 148 37.04 -18.31 -29.47
CA LEU A 148 36.62 -19.61 -28.96
C LEU A 148 36.13 -20.49 -30.12
N MET A 149 35.32 -19.95 -31.02
CA MET A 149 34.80 -20.70 -32.17
C MET A 149 35.88 -21.08 -33.17
N THR A 150 36.93 -20.28 -33.35
CA THR A 150 38.08 -20.67 -34.19
C THR A 150 38.88 -21.79 -33.55
N GLU A 151 39.12 -21.75 -32.24
CA GLU A 151 39.82 -22.84 -31.55
C GLU A 151 38.96 -24.11 -31.46
N VAL A 152 37.66 -23.98 -31.19
CA VAL A 152 36.72 -25.10 -31.17
C VAL A 152 36.62 -25.75 -32.56
N ARG A 153 36.66 -24.97 -33.65
CA ARG A 153 36.70 -25.52 -35.01
C ARG A 153 38.01 -26.24 -35.31
N ALA A 154 39.14 -25.72 -34.83
CA ALA A 154 40.44 -26.38 -34.96
C ALA A 154 40.46 -27.72 -34.21
N VAL A 155 39.95 -27.74 -32.96
CA VAL A 155 39.81 -28.96 -32.16
C VAL A 155 38.79 -29.91 -32.78
N ALA A 156 37.71 -29.40 -33.39
CA ALA A 156 36.73 -30.22 -34.08
C ALA A 156 37.33 -30.93 -35.32
N LEU A 157 38.18 -30.25 -36.08
CA LEU A 157 38.92 -30.85 -37.20
C LEU A 157 39.91 -31.93 -36.72
N GLU A 158 40.60 -31.69 -35.60
CA GLU A 158 41.51 -32.66 -34.99
C GLU A 158 40.76 -33.86 -34.38
N SER A 159 39.54 -33.64 -33.87
CA SER A 159 38.66 -34.70 -33.37
C SER A 159 38.12 -35.60 -34.49
N GLN A 160 37.96 -35.08 -35.70
CA GLN A 160 37.56 -35.91 -36.86
C GLN A 160 38.64 -36.91 -37.26
N LEU A 161 39.92 -36.58 -37.04
CA LEU A 161 41.04 -37.48 -37.31
C LEU A 161 41.18 -38.60 -36.27
N THR A 162 40.74 -38.36 -35.03
CA THR A 162 40.75 -39.35 -33.93
C THR A 162 39.47 -40.18 -33.83
N TRP A 163 38.39 -39.74 -34.50
CA TRP A 163 37.10 -40.44 -34.58
C TRP A 163 37.17 -41.91 -35.06
N PRO A 164 38.03 -42.29 -36.04
CA PRO A 164 38.16 -43.68 -36.46
C PRO A 164 38.75 -44.59 -35.38
N GLU A 165 39.61 -44.08 -34.50
CA GLU A 165 40.17 -44.84 -33.37
C GLU A 165 39.13 -45.05 -32.27
N PHE A 166 38.33 -44.02 -31.97
CA PHE A 166 37.22 -44.13 -31.02
C PHE A 166 36.19 -45.18 -31.47
N ARG A 167 35.86 -45.22 -32.77
CA ARG A 167 34.89 -46.19 -33.30
C ARG A 167 35.40 -47.64 -33.27
N ARG A 168 36.73 -47.84 -33.29
CA ARG A 168 37.35 -49.18 -33.21
C ARG A 168 37.50 -49.69 -31.77
N ASP A 169 37.77 -48.80 -30.82
CA ASP A 169 37.86 -49.14 -29.38
C ASP A 169 37.39 -47.96 -28.50
N PRO A 170 36.09 -47.87 -28.20
CA PRO A 170 35.54 -46.74 -27.45
C PRO A 170 36.04 -46.71 -26.00
N ALA A 171 36.26 -47.87 -25.40
CA ALA A 171 36.69 -47.98 -24.00
C ALA A 171 38.18 -47.68 -23.83
N GLY A 172 39.03 -48.18 -24.73
CA GLY A 172 40.47 -47.91 -24.69
C GLY A 172 40.83 -46.47 -25.04
N PHE A 173 40.11 -45.84 -25.96
CA PHE A 173 40.25 -44.42 -26.26
C PHE A 173 39.81 -43.55 -25.07
N ALA A 174 38.65 -43.83 -24.47
CA ALA A 174 38.18 -43.11 -23.29
C ALA A 174 39.17 -43.24 -22.11
N ARG A 175 39.70 -44.44 -21.83
CA ARG A 175 40.70 -44.63 -20.76
C ARG A 175 41.99 -43.83 -21.00
N ARG A 176 42.51 -43.82 -22.23
CA ARG A 176 43.75 -43.10 -22.57
C ARG A 176 43.57 -41.58 -22.57
N THR A 177 42.44 -41.09 -23.08
CA THR A 177 42.12 -39.66 -23.05
C THR A 177 41.86 -39.18 -21.62
N ILE A 178 41.05 -39.89 -20.83
CA ILE A 178 40.83 -39.58 -19.40
C ILE A 178 42.16 -39.61 -18.64
N ALA A 179 43.02 -40.60 -18.87
CA ALA A 179 44.34 -40.67 -18.23
C ALA A 179 45.22 -39.45 -18.59
N GLY A 180 45.28 -39.07 -19.87
CA GLY A 180 46.05 -37.91 -20.34
C GLY A 180 45.55 -36.58 -19.77
N TYR A 181 44.25 -36.32 -19.83
CA TYR A 181 43.66 -35.10 -19.27
C TYR A 181 43.69 -35.06 -17.74
N SER A 182 43.57 -36.20 -17.07
CA SER A 182 43.65 -36.27 -15.60
C SER A 182 45.01 -35.87 -15.05
N LEU A 183 46.11 -36.15 -15.76
CA LEU A 183 47.46 -35.73 -15.38
C LEU A 183 47.66 -34.21 -15.53
N LEU A 184 47.13 -33.63 -16.61
CA LEU A 184 47.14 -32.17 -16.82
C LEU A 184 46.26 -31.44 -15.81
N LEU A 185 45.08 -31.99 -15.52
CA LEU A 185 44.17 -31.47 -14.50
C LEU A 185 44.80 -31.57 -13.11
N ARG A 186 45.49 -32.66 -12.77
CA ARG A 186 46.25 -32.80 -11.53
C ARG A 186 47.34 -31.75 -11.39
N ARG A 187 48.10 -31.46 -12.45
CA ARG A 187 49.13 -30.40 -12.43
C ARG A 187 48.53 -29.01 -12.23
N ARG A 188 47.35 -28.74 -12.81
CA ARG A 188 46.64 -27.46 -12.64
C ARG A 188 45.97 -27.33 -11.27
N LEU A 189 45.41 -28.41 -10.73
CA LEU A 189 44.82 -28.45 -9.39
C LEU A 189 45.88 -28.45 -8.27
N ALA A 190 47.11 -28.88 -8.55
CA ALA A 190 48.24 -28.80 -7.62
C ALA A 190 48.81 -27.38 -7.46
N GLN A 191 48.33 -26.40 -8.25
CA GLN A 191 48.66 -24.99 -8.02
C GLN A 191 47.83 -24.49 -6.83
N GLU A 192 48.50 -24.04 -5.77
CA GLU A 192 47.89 -23.73 -4.46
C GLU A 192 46.66 -22.82 -4.56
N ASN A 193 46.65 -21.86 -5.49
CA ASN A 193 45.57 -20.88 -5.60
C ASN A 193 44.41 -21.30 -6.52
N VAL A 194 44.61 -22.28 -7.40
CA VAL A 194 43.59 -22.68 -8.40
C VAL A 194 42.52 -23.59 -7.78
N ALA A 195 42.92 -24.45 -6.84
CA ALA A 195 42.00 -25.32 -6.13
C ALA A 195 40.99 -24.53 -5.29
N TYR A 196 41.46 -23.53 -4.54
CA TYR A 196 40.59 -22.65 -3.75
C TYR A 196 39.62 -21.85 -4.63
N GLY A 197 40.06 -21.36 -5.80
CA GLY A 197 39.18 -20.65 -6.73
C GLY A 197 38.05 -21.51 -7.32
N LEU A 198 38.32 -22.79 -7.59
CA LEU A 198 37.30 -23.73 -8.05
C LEU A 198 36.28 -24.06 -6.96
N VAL A 199 36.75 -24.29 -5.73
CA VAL A 199 35.87 -24.62 -4.59
C VAL A 199 34.95 -23.46 -4.25
N THR A 200 35.46 -22.22 -4.25
CA THR A 200 34.62 -21.04 -3.98
C THR A 200 33.60 -20.80 -5.08
N ALA A 201 33.96 -20.99 -6.35
CA ALA A 201 33.02 -20.87 -7.46
C ALA A 201 31.87 -21.88 -7.36
N PHE A 202 32.17 -23.15 -7.08
CA PHE A 202 31.13 -24.17 -6.89
C PHE A 202 30.27 -23.92 -5.66
N ALA A 203 30.86 -23.42 -4.57
CA ALA A 203 30.11 -23.04 -3.37
C ALA A 203 29.10 -21.92 -3.67
N VAL A 204 29.50 -20.89 -4.42
CA VAL A 204 28.61 -19.77 -4.79
C VAL A 204 27.47 -20.23 -5.71
N VAL A 205 27.73 -21.14 -6.64
CA VAL A 205 26.68 -21.68 -7.53
C VAL A 205 25.69 -22.55 -6.76
N LEU A 206 26.18 -23.39 -5.84
CA LEU A 206 25.34 -24.23 -5.00
C LEU A 206 24.48 -23.41 -4.03
N THR A 207 25.02 -22.34 -3.44
CA THR A 207 24.22 -21.48 -2.56
C THR A 207 23.11 -20.76 -3.33
N LEU A 208 23.37 -20.28 -4.55
CA LEU A 208 22.35 -19.70 -5.43
C LEU A 208 21.25 -20.71 -5.82
N LEU A 209 21.61 -21.94 -6.12
CA LEU A 209 20.61 -22.99 -6.40
C LEU A 209 19.76 -23.31 -5.17
N CYS A 210 20.40 -23.45 -4.00
CA CYS A 210 19.70 -23.71 -2.75
C CYS A 210 18.74 -22.58 -2.36
N THR A 211 19.10 -21.30 -2.58
CA THR A 211 18.20 -20.18 -2.28
C THR A 211 17.00 -20.15 -3.21
N VAL A 212 17.18 -20.42 -4.51
CA VAL A 212 16.05 -20.53 -5.46
C VAL A 212 15.09 -21.65 -5.04
N VAL A 213 15.62 -22.84 -4.72
CA VAL A 213 14.81 -23.98 -4.26
C VAL A 213 14.13 -23.68 -2.93
N ALA A 214 14.81 -23.01 -2.00
CA ALA A 214 14.23 -22.62 -0.71
C ALA A 214 13.09 -21.61 -0.87
N VAL A 215 13.24 -20.61 -1.75
CA VAL A 215 12.18 -19.65 -2.06
C VAL A 215 10.99 -20.35 -2.69
N GLU A 216 11.21 -21.25 -3.66
CA GLU A 216 10.13 -22.00 -4.28
C GLU A 216 9.42 -22.92 -3.26
N HIS A 217 10.17 -23.59 -2.39
CA HIS A 217 9.60 -24.43 -1.36
C HIS A 217 8.79 -23.60 -0.34
N PHE A 218 9.30 -22.44 0.06
CA PHE A 218 8.61 -21.53 0.97
C PHE A 218 7.32 -20.99 0.34
N HIS A 219 7.37 -20.62 -0.94
CA HIS A 219 6.21 -20.16 -1.68
C HIS A 219 5.14 -21.26 -1.79
N ARG A 220 5.53 -22.51 -2.08
CA ARG A 220 4.62 -23.66 -2.10
C ARG A 220 3.97 -23.92 -0.73
N ARG A 221 4.73 -23.82 0.37
CA ARG A 221 4.19 -23.98 1.74
C ARG A 221 3.18 -22.88 2.08
N HIS A 222 3.43 -21.64 1.69
CA HIS A 222 2.47 -20.56 1.88
C HIS A 222 1.18 -20.76 1.08
N VAL A 223 1.28 -21.26 -0.15
CA VAL A 223 0.10 -21.57 -0.98
C VAL A 223 -0.71 -22.74 -0.40
N THR A 224 -0.08 -23.80 0.12
CA THR A 224 -0.81 -24.92 0.75
C THR A 224 -1.48 -24.52 2.06
N MET A 225 -0.85 -23.66 2.88
CA MET A 225 -1.48 -23.13 4.10
C MET A 225 -2.72 -22.27 3.80
N THR A 226 -2.76 -21.56 2.66
CA THR A 226 -3.99 -20.87 2.23
C THR A 226 -5.07 -21.81 1.72
N ALA A 227 -4.72 -23.00 1.21
CA ALA A 227 -5.67 -23.97 0.70
C ALA A 227 -6.31 -24.80 1.84
N ASP A 228 -5.55 -25.17 2.86
CA ASP A 228 -6.07 -25.92 4.02
C ASP A 228 -7.01 -25.06 4.88
N ASN A 229 -6.68 -23.78 5.10
CA ASN A 229 -7.59 -22.83 5.78
C ASN A 229 -8.93 -22.60 5.05
N VAL A 230 -9.03 -22.96 3.77
CA VAL A 230 -10.27 -22.89 2.99
C VAL A 230 -11.04 -24.22 3.02
N ARG A 231 -10.37 -25.34 3.35
CA ARG A 231 -10.98 -26.67 3.40
C ARG A 231 -11.73 -26.93 4.71
N ASP A 232 -11.29 -26.34 5.82
CA ASP A 232 -11.98 -26.42 7.12
C ASP A 232 -13.31 -25.63 7.16
N ASP A 233 -13.55 -24.76 6.19
CA ASP A 233 -14.73 -23.88 6.13
C ASP A 233 -15.90 -24.46 5.29
N LEU A 234 -15.74 -25.73 4.85
CA LEU A 234 -16.59 -26.48 3.93
C LEU A 234 -17.20 -27.73 4.58
N ASP A 235 -17.60 -27.66 5.85
CA ASP A 235 -18.53 -28.66 6.39
C ASP A 235 -19.97 -28.34 5.97
N TYR A 236 -20.49 -29.20 5.12
CA TYR A 236 -21.84 -29.24 4.59
C TYR A 236 -22.82 -29.52 5.74
N LEU A 237 -23.46 -28.49 6.31
CA LEU A 237 -24.53 -28.70 7.28
C LEU A 237 -25.86 -28.90 6.54
N GLY A 238 -26.40 -30.13 6.67
CA GLY A 238 -27.79 -30.45 6.33
C GLY A 238 -28.80 -29.61 7.15
N PRO A 239 -30.12 -29.89 7.04
CA PRO A 239 -31.14 -29.02 7.60
C PRO A 239 -31.08 -29.03 9.13
N VAL A 240 -30.48 -27.99 9.71
CA VAL A 240 -30.40 -27.80 11.17
C VAL A 240 -31.48 -26.83 11.62
N THR A 241 -32.50 -27.40 12.26
CA THR A 241 -33.46 -26.72 13.11
C THR A 241 -32.80 -26.38 14.45
N VAL A 242 -32.25 -25.18 14.60
CA VAL A 242 -31.91 -24.63 15.92
C VAL A 242 -32.34 -23.17 15.99
N ILE A 243 -33.23 -22.91 16.94
CA ILE A 243 -33.70 -21.57 17.32
C ILE A 243 -32.50 -20.81 17.91
N PRO A 244 -32.13 -19.62 17.40
CA PRO A 244 -31.00 -18.89 17.95
C PRO A 244 -31.36 -18.28 19.31
N THR A 245 -30.61 -18.66 20.35
CA THR A 245 -30.53 -17.91 21.61
C THR A 245 -29.80 -16.58 21.39
N PRO A 246 -30.16 -15.50 22.11
CA PRO A 246 -29.58 -14.18 21.90
C PRO A 246 -28.08 -14.19 22.23
N THR A 247 -27.25 -13.90 21.24
CA THR A 247 -25.80 -13.72 21.40
C THR A 247 -25.52 -12.43 22.16
N LYS A 248 -24.65 -12.53 23.17
CA LYS A 248 -24.09 -11.45 23.96
C LYS A 248 -23.44 -10.41 23.02
N ALA A 249 -23.67 -9.12 23.28
CA ALA A 249 -23.11 -8.02 22.49
C ALA A 249 -21.57 -8.10 22.43
N GLU A 250 -20.98 -7.96 21.24
CA GLU A 250 -19.54 -7.96 21.05
C GLU A 250 -18.91 -6.77 21.81
N GLU A 251 -17.94 -7.07 22.68
CA GLU A 251 -17.18 -6.10 23.46
C GLU A 251 -16.18 -5.40 22.51
N GLY A 252 -16.48 -4.15 22.14
CA GLY A 252 -15.61 -3.34 21.30
C GLY A 252 -14.37 -2.82 22.06
N PRO A 253 -13.31 -2.39 21.35
CA PRO A 253 -12.10 -1.81 21.96
C PRO A 253 -12.31 -0.45 22.65
N ALA A 254 -13.55 0.07 22.64
CA ALA A 254 -13.95 1.36 23.19
C ALA A 254 -14.07 1.33 24.72
N GLY A 255 -13.58 2.36 25.39
CA GLY A 255 -13.89 2.60 26.80
C GLY A 255 -12.86 2.09 27.80
N MET A 256 -12.95 2.63 29.02
CA MET A 256 -12.06 2.32 30.16
C MET A 256 -12.67 1.30 31.15
N ALA A 257 -13.90 0.83 30.91
CA ALA A 257 -14.51 -0.21 31.73
C ALA A 257 -13.79 -1.55 31.50
N ASP A 258 -13.77 -2.43 32.52
CA ASP A 258 -12.93 -3.63 32.78
C ASP A 258 -12.52 -4.56 31.60
N HIS A 259 -13.04 -4.36 30.38
CA HIS A 259 -12.77 -5.16 29.18
C HIS A 259 -12.41 -4.35 27.91
N GLY A 260 -12.42 -3.01 27.94
CA GLY A 260 -12.06 -2.14 26.80
C GLY A 260 -10.56 -1.83 26.70
N THR A 261 -10.00 -1.71 25.50
CA THR A 261 -8.57 -1.37 25.29
C THR A 261 -8.26 0.12 25.46
N GLY A 262 -9.22 0.91 25.97
CA GLY A 262 -9.07 2.35 26.15
C GLY A 262 -9.04 3.14 24.84
N GLY A 263 -9.56 2.58 23.73
CA GLY A 263 -9.71 3.29 22.47
C GLY A 263 -10.80 4.36 22.56
N GLY A 264 -10.57 5.53 21.97
CA GLY A 264 -11.59 6.59 21.85
C GLY A 264 -12.37 6.52 20.53
N SER A 265 -13.07 7.61 20.18
CA SER A 265 -13.94 7.71 19.00
C SER A 265 -13.24 7.95 17.64
N ALA A 266 -11.91 8.10 17.60
CA ALA A 266 -11.20 8.26 16.34
C ALA A 266 -11.15 6.96 15.51
N GLN A 267 -10.98 7.12 14.19
CA GLN A 267 -11.02 6.00 13.24
C GLN A 267 -9.80 5.08 13.33
N ASN A 268 -8.62 5.63 13.61
CA ASN A 268 -7.36 4.90 13.71
C ASN A 268 -7.11 4.43 15.14
N HIS A 269 -6.47 3.27 15.31
CA HIS A 269 -6.17 2.73 16.63
C HIS A 269 -5.09 3.55 17.33
N GLU A 270 -5.51 4.48 18.18
CA GLU A 270 -4.64 5.42 18.88
C GLU A 270 -5.11 5.60 20.32
N ARG A 271 -4.17 5.63 21.27
CA ARG A 271 -4.53 5.91 22.66
C ARG A 271 -4.99 7.37 22.79
N PRO A 272 -6.09 7.63 23.53
CA PRO A 272 -6.46 8.99 23.90
C PRO A 272 -5.35 9.59 24.75
N GLY A 273 -5.26 10.91 24.72
CA GLY A 273 -4.28 11.65 25.49
C GLY A 273 -4.89 12.93 26.00
N GLY A 274 -4.22 13.53 26.96
CA GLY A 274 -4.73 14.63 27.76
C GLY A 274 -5.10 14.20 29.16
N GLY A 275 -5.60 15.14 29.92
CA GLY A 275 -6.02 14.92 31.30
C GLY A 275 -6.73 16.15 31.80
N GLY A 276 -7.08 16.12 33.07
CA GLY A 276 -7.69 17.25 33.72
C GLY A 276 -7.75 17.04 35.21
N GLY A 277 -7.89 18.15 35.89
CA GLY A 277 -7.91 18.20 37.33
C GLY A 277 -8.38 19.56 37.77
N GLY A 278 -8.51 19.69 39.07
CA GLY A 278 -9.09 20.86 39.69
C GLY A 278 -9.14 20.69 41.19
N GLY A 279 -9.83 21.58 41.86
CA GLY A 279 -10.12 21.58 43.28
C GLY A 279 -10.62 22.95 43.73
N ASP A 280 -10.86 23.09 45.03
CA ASP A 280 -11.39 24.31 45.64
C ASP A 280 -10.58 24.75 46.86
N HIS A 281 -9.27 24.49 46.83
CA HIS A 281 -8.32 24.75 47.92
C HIS A 281 -8.73 24.13 49.26
N GLU A 282 -9.40 22.98 49.23
CA GLU A 282 -9.84 22.31 50.46
C GLU A 282 -8.68 21.50 51.06
N ALA A 283 -8.52 21.53 52.38
CA ALA A 283 -7.44 20.78 53.05
C ALA A 283 -7.61 19.25 52.94
N LEU A 284 -8.84 18.79 52.69
CA LEU A 284 -9.19 17.40 52.51
C LEU A 284 -8.98 16.99 51.06
N THR A 285 -8.57 15.76 50.80
CA THR A 285 -8.44 15.23 49.43
C THR A 285 -9.81 15.06 48.78
N ALA A 286 -9.84 15.06 47.44
CA ALA A 286 -11.08 14.94 46.68
C ALA A 286 -11.85 13.66 47.03
N SER A 287 -13.18 13.73 47.18
CA SER A 287 -13.99 12.58 47.54
C SER A 287 -14.17 11.57 46.39
N ASN A 288 -14.39 10.31 46.73
CA ASN A 288 -14.87 9.30 45.81
C ASN A 288 -16.30 9.63 45.35
N GLY A 289 -16.57 9.49 44.06
CA GLY A 289 -17.89 9.74 43.49
C GLY A 289 -17.95 9.35 42.02
N ARG A 290 -19.06 9.67 41.35
CA ARG A 290 -19.18 9.45 39.91
C ARG A 290 -18.61 10.64 39.14
N LEU A 291 -18.15 10.38 37.93
CA LEU A 291 -17.79 11.45 37.00
C LEU A 291 -19.04 12.16 36.45
N PRO A 292 -18.96 13.47 36.18
CA PRO A 292 -19.98 14.17 35.42
C PRO A 292 -20.02 13.67 33.97
N GLN A 293 -21.05 14.07 33.22
CA GLN A 293 -21.15 13.68 31.82
C GLN A 293 -19.98 14.25 31.02
N ALA A 294 -19.33 13.38 30.24
CA ALA A 294 -18.27 13.77 29.32
C ALA A 294 -18.88 14.35 28.03
N THR A 295 -18.33 15.46 27.56
CA THR A 295 -18.65 16.09 26.27
C THR A 295 -17.37 16.64 25.64
N LEU A 296 -17.30 16.75 24.33
CA LEU A 296 -16.15 17.38 23.66
C LEU A 296 -16.18 18.92 23.76
N GLU A 297 -17.33 19.47 24.14
CA GLU A 297 -17.52 20.91 24.33
C GLU A 297 -16.88 21.39 25.64
N PRO A 298 -16.31 22.61 25.67
CA PRO A 298 -15.79 23.18 26.92
C PRO A 298 -16.90 23.31 27.97
N PRO A 299 -16.66 22.89 29.24
CA PRO A 299 -17.66 22.97 30.29
C PRO A 299 -17.94 24.42 30.66
N LEU A 300 -19.23 24.75 30.79
CA LEU A 300 -19.69 26.06 31.28
C LEU A 300 -19.61 26.15 32.80
N LEU A 301 -19.79 25.02 33.49
CA LEU A 301 -19.73 24.91 34.94
C LEU A 301 -18.84 23.72 35.30
N ALA A 302 -17.83 23.97 36.13
CA ALA A 302 -16.97 22.92 36.64
C ALA A 302 -17.74 22.02 37.63
N PRO A 303 -17.42 20.71 37.69
CA PRO A 303 -18.04 19.81 38.65
C PRO A 303 -17.68 20.20 40.09
N ASN A 304 -18.65 20.07 40.99
CA ASN A 304 -18.49 20.36 42.40
C ASN A 304 -19.23 19.28 43.19
N VAL A 305 -18.59 18.75 44.24
CA VAL A 305 -19.17 17.74 45.15
C VAL A 305 -20.33 18.33 45.97
N LYS A 306 -20.25 19.63 46.27
CA LYS A 306 -21.22 20.42 47.03
C LYS A 306 -21.79 21.53 46.13
N PRO A 307 -22.58 21.21 45.10
CA PRO A 307 -23.10 22.22 44.18
C PRO A 307 -23.98 23.23 44.93
N PRO A 308 -23.85 24.54 44.64
CA PRO A 308 -24.65 25.56 45.30
C PRO A 308 -26.13 25.35 44.99
N VAL A 309 -26.97 25.34 46.03
CA VAL A 309 -28.42 25.19 45.88
C VAL A 309 -28.98 26.53 45.41
N ILE A 310 -29.31 26.63 44.12
CA ILE A 310 -29.96 27.80 43.53
C ILE A 310 -31.47 27.54 43.48
N GLU A 311 -32.25 28.34 44.18
CA GLU A 311 -33.71 28.28 44.11
C GLU A 311 -34.18 28.82 42.74
N ASN A 312 -34.92 28.01 41.98
CA ASN A 312 -35.48 28.35 40.65
C ASN A 312 -34.46 28.86 39.61
N PRO A 313 -33.55 28.01 39.12
CA PRO A 313 -32.62 28.41 38.07
C PRO A 313 -33.38 28.69 36.76
N HIS A 314 -33.29 29.92 36.26
CA HIS A 314 -33.87 30.31 34.97
C HIS A 314 -33.20 29.61 33.77
N LEU A 315 -31.98 29.09 33.94
CA LEU A 315 -31.26 28.31 32.95
C LEU A 315 -30.49 27.17 33.65
N PRO A 316 -30.98 25.91 33.59
CA PRO A 316 -30.26 24.79 34.16
C PRO A 316 -29.08 24.40 33.26
N THR A 317 -27.86 24.65 33.74
CA THR A 317 -26.62 24.20 33.09
C THR A 317 -26.00 23.05 33.87
N PRO A 318 -25.94 21.82 33.32
CA PRO A 318 -25.29 20.72 34.01
C PRO A 318 -23.76 20.92 34.05
N ALA A 319 -23.12 20.42 35.11
CA ALA A 319 -21.67 20.31 35.14
C ALA A 319 -21.23 19.13 34.25
N THR A 320 -20.21 19.36 33.42
CA THR A 320 -19.64 18.39 32.49
C THR A 320 -18.11 18.40 32.56
N ILE A 321 -17.47 17.36 32.05
CA ILE A 321 -16.02 17.34 31.79
C ILE A 321 -15.77 17.34 30.29
N GLN A 322 -14.68 17.96 29.86
CA GLN A 322 -14.30 17.98 28.46
C GLN A 322 -13.57 16.69 28.10
N ALA A 323 -14.29 15.69 27.65
CA ALA A 323 -13.72 14.42 27.24
C ALA A 323 -14.63 13.68 26.24
N ASP A 324 -14.06 12.68 25.58
CA ASP A 324 -14.81 11.84 24.66
C ASP A 324 -15.88 11.04 25.42
N PRO A 325 -17.20 11.19 25.11
CA PRO A 325 -18.26 10.45 25.78
C PRO A 325 -18.13 8.92 25.65
N THR A 326 -17.44 8.43 24.61
CA THR A 326 -17.22 6.99 24.40
C THR A 326 -16.24 6.37 25.40
N LEU A 327 -15.37 7.19 26.03
CA LEU A 327 -14.43 6.72 27.04
C LEU A 327 -15.08 6.52 28.41
N PHE A 328 -16.17 7.25 28.67
CA PHE A 328 -16.83 7.33 29.97
C PHE A 328 -18.30 6.95 29.84
N PRO A 329 -18.66 5.67 30.05
CA PRO A 329 -20.06 5.28 30.08
C PRO A 329 -20.78 6.03 31.21
N THR A 330 -22.04 6.40 30.95
CA THR A 330 -22.85 7.11 31.94
C THR A 330 -23.15 6.19 33.12
N ASP A 331 -22.75 6.61 34.33
CA ASP A 331 -23.09 5.89 35.56
C ASP A 331 -24.50 6.31 36.03
N PRO A 332 -25.49 5.40 36.05
CA PRO A 332 -26.87 5.71 36.43
C PRO A 332 -27.06 5.84 37.95
N ARG A 333 -26.05 5.49 38.77
CA ARG A 333 -26.18 5.51 40.23
C ARG A 333 -26.32 6.96 40.75
N PRO A 334 -27.16 7.21 41.77
CA PRO A 334 -27.33 8.53 42.39
C PRO A 334 -26.20 8.83 43.37
N LEU A 335 -24.95 8.80 42.89
CA LEU A 335 -23.77 9.15 43.66
C LEU A 335 -23.43 10.64 43.46
N PRO A 336 -22.89 11.33 44.48
CA PRO A 336 -22.35 12.67 44.30
C PRO A 336 -21.20 12.65 43.27
N TYR A 337 -20.91 13.81 42.69
CA TYR A 337 -19.74 13.94 41.84
C TYR A 337 -18.47 13.72 42.68
N GLY A 338 -17.45 13.14 42.07
CA GLY A 338 -16.18 12.85 42.73
C GLY A 338 -15.18 12.23 41.76
N ASP A 339 -13.96 11.97 42.23
CA ASP A 339 -13.00 11.16 41.48
C ASP A 339 -13.20 9.68 41.83
N PRO A 340 -13.61 8.82 40.87
CA PRO A 340 -13.75 7.39 41.12
C PRO A 340 -12.47 6.70 41.63
N LYS A 341 -11.30 7.29 41.41
CA LYS A 341 -10.00 6.76 41.87
C LYS A 341 -9.65 7.15 43.30
N SER A 342 -10.34 8.13 43.89
CA SER A 342 -10.10 8.53 45.26
C SER A 342 -10.65 7.50 46.25
N GLN A 343 -10.00 7.37 47.42
CA GLN A 343 -10.49 6.56 48.54
C GLN A 343 -11.19 7.38 49.62
N ALA A 344 -11.19 8.71 49.52
CA ALA A 344 -11.81 9.58 50.52
C ALA A 344 -13.33 9.49 50.46
N GLN A 345 -13.98 9.25 51.59
CA GLN A 345 -15.44 9.20 51.70
C GLN A 345 -16.06 10.54 52.12
N GLU A 346 -15.24 11.42 52.70
CA GLU A 346 -15.67 12.75 53.12
C GLU A 346 -15.78 13.68 51.92
N LEU A 347 -16.92 14.37 51.78
CA LEU A 347 -17.25 15.20 50.62
C LEU A 347 -16.32 16.42 50.54
N SER A 348 -15.40 16.38 49.58
CA SER A 348 -14.41 17.43 49.34
C SER A 348 -14.13 17.57 47.84
N ASN A 349 -14.00 18.81 47.38
CA ASN A 349 -13.52 19.11 46.03
C ASN A 349 -12.01 18.86 45.89
N GLY A 350 -11.29 18.75 47.00
CA GLY A 350 -9.85 18.51 47.01
C GLY A 350 -8.99 19.77 47.10
N SER A 351 -7.70 19.56 47.27
CA SER A 351 -6.69 20.60 47.53
C SER A 351 -6.24 21.39 46.30
N GLY A 352 -6.69 20.98 45.10
CA GLY A 352 -6.40 21.66 43.85
C GLY A 352 -7.07 23.04 43.74
N ASP A 353 -6.98 23.65 42.56
CA ASP A 353 -7.61 24.95 42.28
C ASP A 353 -8.16 25.08 40.86
N GLY A 354 -8.83 26.20 40.58
CA GLY A 354 -9.47 26.45 39.27
C GLY A 354 -10.88 25.89 39.11
N GLY A 355 -11.48 25.37 40.20
CA GLY A 355 -12.78 24.68 40.18
C GLY A 355 -12.61 23.18 39.99
N GLY A 356 -13.68 22.41 39.79
CA GLY A 356 -13.54 20.97 39.55
C GLY A 356 -13.28 20.16 40.83
N ILE A 357 -12.77 18.94 40.66
CA ILE A 357 -12.60 17.98 41.75
C ILE A 357 -11.24 17.27 41.65
N GLY A 358 -10.34 17.45 42.62
CA GLY A 358 -9.02 16.82 42.62
C GLY A 358 -7.97 17.59 43.41
N ASP A 359 -6.72 17.27 43.12
CA ASP A 359 -5.51 17.92 43.62
C ASP A 359 -4.75 18.70 42.52
N GLY A 360 -5.29 18.73 41.29
CA GLY A 360 -4.72 19.43 40.14
C GLY A 360 -5.27 20.85 39.94
N HIS A 361 -5.09 21.40 38.73
CA HIS A 361 -5.52 22.77 38.41
C HIS A 361 -6.43 22.83 37.18
N GLY A 362 -7.61 23.45 37.28
CA GLY A 362 -8.54 23.62 36.16
C GLY A 362 -9.98 23.25 36.52
N GLY A 363 -10.83 23.06 35.51
CA GLY A 363 -12.25 22.71 35.70
C GLY A 363 -12.56 21.21 35.57
N GLY A 364 -11.55 20.34 35.64
CA GLY A 364 -11.65 18.91 35.38
C GLY A 364 -11.80 18.08 36.64
N VAL A 365 -11.54 16.76 36.51
CA VAL A 365 -11.54 15.83 37.65
C VAL A 365 -10.25 15.02 37.72
N GLY A 366 -9.51 15.10 38.82
CA GLY A 366 -8.28 14.34 39.07
C GLY A 366 -7.03 15.19 39.34
N PRO A 367 -5.82 14.58 39.22
CA PRO A 367 -4.54 15.22 39.54
C PRO A 367 -3.91 16.01 38.38
N GLY A 368 -4.54 16.02 37.20
CA GLY A 368 -4.01 16.68 36.01
C GLY A 368 -4.28 18.19 35.98
N ASN A 369 -3.98 18.81 34.84
CA ASN A 369 -4.30 20.23 34.62
C ASN A 369 -5.29 20.39 33.46
N GLY A 370 -6.43 21.03 33.67
CA GLY A 370 -7.42 21.32 32.63
C GLY A 370 -8.79 20.71 32.88
N THR A 371 -9.65 20.69 31.84
CA THR A 371 -11.08 20.36 31.91
C THR A 371 -11.40 18.86 31.71
N GLY A 372 -10.39 18.05 31.43
CA GLY A 372 -10.51 16.60 31.24
C GLY A 372 -10.58 15.78 32.52
N TYR A 373 -10.17 14.52 32.44
CA TYR A 373 -10.11 13.59 33.58
C TYR A 373 -8.74 12.93 33.72
N GLY A 374 -8.21 12.89 34.94
CA GLY A 374 -7.01 12.14 35.29
C GLY A 374 -5.69 12.87 35.00
N PRO A 375 -4.54 12.18 35.15
CA PRO A 375 -3.23 12.79 34.96
C PRO A 375 -3.03 13.21 33.50
N GLY A 376 -2.35 14.33 33.27
CA GLY A 376 -2.13 14.93 31.96
C GLY A 376 -2.53 16.40 31.92
N GLU A 377 -2.63 16.94 30.72
CA GLU A 377 -2.99 18.36 30.51
C GLU A 377 -4.08 18.56 29.45
N GLY A 378 -4.86 19.63 29.60
CA GLY A 378 -5.86 20.06 28.63
C GLY A 378 -7.24 19.43 28.84
N TRP A 379 -7.64 18.58 27.90
CA TRP A 379 -8.95 17.94 27.84
C TRP A 379 -8.77 16.47 27.47
N ASN A 380 -9.82 15.67 27.65
CA ASN A 380 -9.82 14.22 27.53
C ASN A 380 -9.04 13.52 28.66
N THR A 381 -8.55 12.30 28.41
CA THR A 381 -7.89 11.43 29.41
C THR A 381 -6.82 10.58 28.74
N GLY A 382 -5.81 10.14 29.49
CA GLY A 382 -4.77 9.22 29.01
C GLY A 382 -3.32 9.72 29.16
N GLY A 383 -3.13 10.94 29.68
CA GLY A 383 -1.81 11.56 29.88
C GLY A 383 -1.27 12.25 28.62
N GLY A 384 -0.24 13.08 28.80
CA GLY A 384 0.36 13.86 27.72
C GLY A 384 -0.57 14.96 27.16
N PRO A 385 -0.30 15.46 25.95
CA PRO A 385 -1.11 16.50 25.32
C PRO A 385 -2.49 15.99 24.89
N PRO A 386 -3.51 16.87 24.85
CA PRO A 386 -4.89 16.48 24.58
C PRO A 386 -5.08 15.96 23.16
N LYS A 387 -5.66 14.77 23.03
CA LYS A 387 -6.02 14.15 21.76
C LYS A 387 -7.17 13.15 21.91
N ILE A 388 -7.99 13.05 20.86
CA ILE A 388 -9.03 12.02 20.77
C ILE A 388 -8.34 10.72 20.38
N GLY A 389 -8.47 9.68 21.22
CA GLY A 389 -8.02 8.33 20.88
C GLY A 389 -8.98 7.68 19.91
N GLY A 390 -8.58 6.57 19.29
CA GLY A 390 -9.43 5.77 18.42
C GLY A 390 -9.33 4.29 18.73
N GLY A 391 -10.47 3.60 18.76
CA GLY A 391 -10.54 2.15 18.98
C GLY A 391 -10.24 1.31 17.74
N GLY A 392 -9.93 1.94 16.60
CA GLY A 392 -9.84 1.23 15.32
C GLY A 392 -11.22 0.89 14.75
N PRO A 393 -11.27 0.15 13.61
CA PRO A 393 -12.50 -0.07 12.88
C PRO A 393 -13.48 -0.96 13.68
N GLY A 394 -14.40 -0.34 14.41
CA GLY A 394 -15.50 -1.01 15.11
C GLY A 394 -15.97 -0.39 16.43
N CYS A 395 -15.33 0.67 16.96
CA CYS A 395 -15.58 1.12 18.35
C CYS A 395 -16.59 2.27 18.51
N CYS A 396 -16.93 2.97 17.43
CA CYS A 396 -17.89 4.05 17.45
C CYS A 396 -18.76 3.93 16.21
N GLY A 397 -20.09 4.04 16.39
CA GLY A 397 -21.09 4.08 15.33
C GLY A 397 -20.98 5.32 14.44
N GLY A 398 -19.80 5.55 13.85
CA GLY A 398 -19.79 6.04 12.48
C GLY A 398 -20.61 5.03 11.70
N THR A 399 -21.59 5.51 10.93
CA THR A 399 -22.42 4.70 10.04
C THR A 399 -21.52 3.66 9.40
N THR A 400 -21.53 2.45 9.96
CA THR A 400 -20.90 1.30 9.33
C THR A 400 -21.73 1.20 8.08
N ASP A 401 -21.17 1.67 6.97
CA ASP A 401 -21.78 1.50 5.67
C ASP A 401 -21.70 0.01 5.36
N TYR A 402 -22.54 -0.77 6.04
CA TYR A 402 -22.82 -2.18 5.80
C TYR A 402 -23.20 -2.39 4.32
N ALA A 403 -23.67 -1.31 3.67
CA ALA A 403 -23.95 -1.23 2.25
C ALA A 403 -22.69 -1.17 1.35
N SER A 404 -21.61 -0.50 1.76
CA SER A 404 -20.43 -0.29 0.91
C SER A 404 -19.28 -1.26 1.18
N ARG A 405 -19.18 -1.79 2.41
CA ARG A 405 -18.12 -2.72 2.79
C ARG A 405 -18.48 -4.17 2.44
N ILE A 406 -17.50 -4.88 1.86
CA ILE A 406 -17.58 -6.32 1.59
C ILE A 406 -16.87 -7.07 2.72
N PHE A 407 -17.56 -8.00 3.36
CA PHE A 407 -17.09 -8.74 4.51
C PHE A 407 -16.54 -10.12 4.12
N LYS A 408 -15.65 -10.62 4.96
CA LYS A 408 -15.17 -12.01 4.88
C LYS A 408 -16.14 -12.96 5.59
N PRO A 409 -16.13 -14.26 5.27
CA PRO A 409 -16.94 -15.26 5.97
C PRO A 409 -16.79 -15.26 7.50
N SER A 410 -15.58 -15.00 8.00
CA SER A 410 -15.28 -14.95 9.44
C SER A 410 -15.80 -13.70 10.15
N GLU A 411 -16.16 -12.65 9.41
CA GLU A 411 -16.55 -11.34 9.98
C GLU A 411 -18.08 -11.18 10.09
N THR A 412 -18.86 -12.16 9.61
CA THR A 412 -20.33 -12.11 9.55
C THR A 412 -20.95 -12.97 10.64
N SER A 413 -21.96 -12.44 11.35
CA SER A 413 -22.70 -13.18 12.38
C SER A 413 -23.49 -14.35 11.77
N LYS A 414 -24.03 -14.17 10.56
CA LYS A 414 -24.72 -15.21 9.78
C LYS A 414 -24.20 -15.22 8.35
N ARG A 415 -23.64 -16.36 7.93
CA ARG A 415 -23.07 -16.54 6.58
C ARG A 415 -24.18 -16.55 5.52
N ALA A 416 -23.84 -16.14 4.31
CA ALA A 416 -24.76 -16.22 3.17
C ALA A 416 -25.07 -17.69 2.85
N VAL A 417 -26.34 -17.97 2.53
CA VAL A 417 -26.81 -19.33 2.25
C VAL A 417 -27.23 -19.41 0.78
N ILE A 418 -26.58 -20.28 0.01
CA ILE A 418 -26.95 -20.52 -1.39
C ILE A 418 -28.21 -21.38 -1.43
N LEU A 419 -29.28 -20.85 -2.02
CA LEU A 419 -30.57 -21.53 -2.16
C LEU A 419 -30.62 -22.37 -3.44
N SER A 420 -30.07 -21.84 -4.54
CA SER A 420 -30.04 -22.51 -5.82
C SER A 420 -28.75 -22.17 -6.57
N LYS A 421 -28.09 -23.21 -7.08
CA LYS A 421 -26.86 -23.13 -7.87
C LYS A 421 -27.11 -23.78 -9.24
N PRO A 422 -27.48 -23.00 -10.28
CA PRO A 422 -27.75 -23.57 -11.60
C PRO A 422 -26.47 -24.15 -12.21
N GLU A 423 -26.61 -25.25 -12.95
CA GLU A 423 -25.47 -25.89 -13.62
C GLU A 423 -25.10 -25.15 -14.91
N PRO A 424 -23.79 -24.96 -15.20
CA PRO A 424 -23.35 -24.28 -16.39
C PRO A 424 -23.48 -25.17 -17.63
N THR A 425 -23.87 -24.56 -18.75
CA THR A 425 -24.00 -25.26 -20.03
C THR A 425 -22.63 -25.52 -20.64
N PHE A 426 -22.41 -26.74 -21.15
CA PHE A 426 -21.24 -27.07 -21.97
C PHE A 426 -21.27 -26.34 -23.32
N THR A 427 -20.10 -25.91 -23.80
CA THR A 427 -19.93 -25.39 -25.16
C THR A 427 -19.72 -26.54 -26.16
N GLU A 428 -20.15 -26.34 -27.41
CA GLU A 428 -19.96 -27.34 -28.48
C GLU A 428 -18.46 -27.54 -28.79
N GLU A 429 -17.68 -26.47 -28.68
CA GLU A 429 -16.23 -26.50 -28.82
C GLU A 429 -15.58 -27.38 -27.75
N ALA A 430 -15.94 -27.21 -26.47
CA ALA A 430 -15.42 -28.03 -25.38
C ALA A 430 -15.81 -29.51 -25.51
N ARG A 431 -17.00 -29.79 -26.07
CA ARG A 431 -17.47 -31.16 -26.33
C ARG A 431 -16.67 -31.83 -27.45
N LYS A 432 -16.32 -31.09 -28.52
CA LYS A 432 -15.46 -31.60 -29.60
C LYS A 432 -14.04 -31.88 -29.13
N GLU A 433 -13.53 -31.04 -28.24
CA GLU A 433 -12.16 -31.12 -27.71
C GLU A 433 -12.03 -32.00 -26.46
N ASN A 434 -13.13 -32.59 -25.99
CA ASN A 434 -13.19 -33.43 -24.78
C ASN A 434 -12.63 -32.73 -23.51
N VAL A 435 -12.86 -31.42 -23.37
CA VAL A 435 -12.35 -30.63 -22.24
C VAL A 435 -13.17 -30.91 -20.98
N THR A 436 -12.51 -31.43 -19.94
CA THR A 436 -13.09 -31.72 -18.62
C THR A 436 -12.29 -31.02 -17.51
N GLY A 437 -12.92 -30.77 -16.37
CA GLY A 437 -12.24 -30.20 -15.21
C GLY A 437 -13.13 -29.40 -14.28
N GLU A 438 -12.51 -28.66 -13.37
CA GLU A 438 -13.18 -27.80 -12.40
C GLU A 438 -12.83 -26.33 -12.63
N VAL A 439 -13.87 -25.49 -12.66
CA VAL A 439 -13.76 -24.02 -12.65
C VAL A 439 -14.05 -23.52 -11.25
N ILE A 440 -13.14 -22.73 -10.68
CA ILE A 440 -13.27 -22.11 -9.36
C ILE A 440 -13.43 -20.60 -9.54
N LEU A 441 -14.55 -20.06 -9.08
CA LEU A 441 -14.90 -18.65 -9.16
C LEU A 441 -14.98 -18.03 -7.77
N ARG A 442 -14.36 -16.87 -7.58
CA ARG A 442 -14.59 -15.99 -6.43
C ARG A 442 -15.59 -14.93 -6.81
N MET A 443 -16.62 -14.71 -6.01
CA MET A 443 -17.64 -13.71 -6.26
C MET A 443 -18.08 -13.01 -4.99
N VAL A 444 -18.77 -11.89 -5.14
CA VAL A 444 -19.39 -11.15 -4.04
C VAL A 444 -20.89 -11.39 -4.09
N LEU A 445 -21.42 -11.95 -3.00
CA LEU A 445 -22.84 -12.04 -2.75
C LEU A 445 -23.27 -10.73 -2.09
N ALA A 446 -23.90 -9.84 -2.86
CA ALA A 446 -24.23 -8.51 -2.39
C ALA A 446 -25.46 -8.52 -1.46
N SER A 447 -25.56 -7.52 -0.58
CA SER A 447 -26.66 -7.35 0.37
C SER A 447 -28.04 -7.23 -0.31
N ASN A 448 -28.06 -6.75 -1.56
CA ASN A 448 -29.26 -6.64 -2.40
C ASN A 448 -29.71 -7.97 -3.05
N GLY A 449 -29.00 -9.07 -2.83
CA GLY A 449 -29.31 -10.38 -3.42
C GLY A 449 -28.76 -10.57 -4.84
N ALA A 450 -27.93 -9.66 -5.35
CA ALA A 450 -27.23 -9.83 -6.62
C ALA A 450 -25.84 -10.44 -6.43
N VAL A 451 -25.38 -11.18 -7.43
CA VAL A 451 -23.99 -11.65 -7.50
C VAL A 451 -23.16 -10.64 -8.31
N THR A 452 -22.14 -10.06 -7.70
CA THR A 452 -21.26 -9.06 -8.31
C THR A 452 -19.78 -9.45 -8.18
N ASN A 453 -18.90 -8.74 -8.90
CA ASN A 453 -17.43 -8.89 -8.85
C ASN A 453 -16.96 -10.36 -8.95
N ILE A 454 -17.33 -11.04 -10.04
CA ILE A 454 -16.97 -12.44 -10.30
C ILE A 454 -15.57 -12.49 -10.91
N GLN A 455 -14.65 -13.22 -10.27
CA GLN A 455 -13.28 -13.40 -10.69
C GLN A 455 -12.96 -14.90 -10.79
N PRO A 456 -12.50 -15.39 -11.95
CA PRO A 456 -12.05 -16.77 -12.08
C PRO A 456 -10.68 -16.94 -11.40
N ILE A 457 -10.62 -17.80 -10.38
CA ILE A 457 -9.36 -18.23 -9.76
C ILE A 457 -8.73 -19.34 -10.61
N LYS A 458 -9.58 -20.29 -11.04
CA LYS A 458 -9.20 -21.41 -11.89
C LYS A 458 -10.21 -21.50 -13.02
N GLY A 459 -9.75 -21.24 -14.24
CA GLY A 459 -10.57 -21.30 -15.45
C GLY A 459 -10.27 -22.54 -16.28
N LEU A 460 -11.20 -22.87 -17.18
CA LEU A 460 -11.04 -23.86 -18.23
C LEU A 460 -11.15 -23.19 -19.62
N PRO A 461 -10.46 -23.71 -20.65
CA PRO A 461 -10.50 -23.17 -22.01
C PRO A 461 -11.84 -23.46 -22.72
N ALA A 462 -11.93 -23.16 -24.01
CA ALA A 462 -13.07 -23.47 -24.88
C ALA A 462 -14.41 -22.83 -24.45
N GLY A 463 -14.38 -21.68 -23.75
CA GLY A 463 -15.58 -20.94 -23.37
C GLY A 463 -16.28 -21.47 -22.10
N LEU A 464 -15.71 -22.48 -21.43
CA LEU A 464 -16.32 -23.08 -20.23
C LEU A 464 -16.30 -22.12 -19.03
N THR A 465 -15.28 -21.29 -18.90
CA THR A 465 -15.18 -20.28 -17.83
C THR A 465 -16.30 -19.25 -17.95
N GLU A 466 -16.59 -18.79 -19.16
CA GLU A 466 -17.64 -17.81 -19.46
C GLU A 466 -19.02 -18.39 -19.15
N ARG A 467 -19.24 -19.68 -19.44
CA ARG A 467 -20.46 -20.41 -19.09
C ARG A 467 -20.61 -20.56 -17.58
N ALA A 468 -19.53 -20.85 -16.87
CA ALA A 468 -19.53 -20.88 -15.40
C ALA A 468 -19.86 -19.50 -14.80
N ILE A 469 -19.30 -18.42 -15.36
CA ILE A 469 -19.62 -17.04 -14.93
C ILE A 469 -21.10 -16.71 -15.19
N ALA A 470 -21.65 -17.12 -16.33
CA ALA A 470 -23.06 -16.91 -16.66
C ALA A 470 -23.99 -17.65 -15.68
N ALA A 471 -23.68 -18.90 -15.33
CA ALA A 471 -24.42 -19.65 -14.33
C ALA A 471 -24.27 -19.04 -12.92
N ALA A 472 -23.06 -18.60 -12.55
CA ALA A 472 -22.80 -17.95 -11.27
C ALA A 472 -23.64 -16.67 -11.06
N LYS A 473 -23.90 -15.89 -12.11
CA LYS A 473 -24.78 -14.71 -12.05
C LYS A 473 -26.23 -15.03 -11.72
N GLN A 474 -26.67 -16.26 -11.97
CA GLN A 474 -28.04 -16.72 -11.75
C GLN A 474 -28.21 -17.45 -10.41
N ILE A 475 -27.17 -17.51 -9.58
CA ILE A 475 -27.25 -18.09 -8.23
C ILE A 475 -28.25 -17.30 -7.40
N GLN A 476 -29.15 -18.02 -6.75
CA GLN A 476 -30.05 -17.45 -5.75
C GLN A 476 -29.53 -17.77 -4.36
N PHE A 477 -29.49 -16.76 -3.49
CA PHE A 477 -28.94 -16.88 -2.15
C PHE A 477 -29.64 -15.94 -1.17
N THR A 478 -29.56 -16.27 0.12
CA THR A 478 -29.89 -15.38 1.21
C THR A 478 -28.62 -14.62 1.61
N PRO A 479 -28.60 -13.27 1.57
CA PRO A 479 -27.43 -12.47 1.94
C PRO A 479 -26.95 -12.75 3.36
N ALA A 480 -25.66 -12.49 3.61
CA ALA A 480 -25.09 -12.59 4.94
C ALA A 480 -25.64 -11.49 5.86
N GLU A 481 -25.72 -11.76 7.15
CA GLU A 481 -26.14 -10.79 8.16
C GLU A 481 -24.99 -10.54 9.14
N LYS A 482 -24.78 -9.27 9.48
CA LYS A 482 -23.88 -8.84 10.53
C LYS A 482 -24.63 -7.84 11.41
N ASP A 483 -24.70 -8.08 12.71
CA ASP A 483 -25.39 -7.21 13.66
C ASP A 483 -26.85 -6.87 13.25
N GLY A 484 -27.55 -7.86 12.65
CA GLY A 484 -28.92 -7.70 12.14
C GLY A 484 -29.05 -6.97 10.77
N HIS A 485 -27.96 -6.52 10.17
CA HIS A 485 -27.94 -5.84 8.88
C HIS A 485 -27.49 -6.78 7.76
N ARG A 486 -28.12 -6.69 6.58
CA ARG A 486 -27.70 -7.44 5.38
C ARG A 486 -26.41 -6.85 4.83
N VAL A 487 -25.39 -7.69 4.68
CA VAL A 487 -24.06 -7.29 4.25
C VAL A 487 -23.60 -8.06 3.02
N SER A 488 -22.70 -7.46 2.25
CA SER A 488 -22.07 -8.10 1.09
C SER A 488 -20.94 -9.02 1.55
N GLN A 489 -20.83 -10.23 1.01
CA GLN A 489 -19.84 -11.23 1.45
C GLN A 489 -19.09 -11.86 0.27
N TYR A 490 -17.79 -12.13 0.44
CA TYR A 490 -17.02 -12.94 -0.52
C TYR A 490 -17.32 -14.43 -0.39
N VAL A 491 -17.61 -15.09 -1.50
CA VAL A 491 -17.82 -16.53 -1.58
C VAL A 491 -17.05 -17.13 -2.75
N THR A 492 -16.53 -18.33 -2.56
CA THR A 492 -15.88 -19.12 -3.62
C THR A 492 -16.78 -20.29 -4.00
N VAL A 493 -17.07 -20.44 -5.28
CA VAL A 493 -17.93 -21.51 -5.83
C VAL A 493 -17.14 -22.31 -6.85
N SER A 494 -17.29 -23.63 -6.82
CA SER A 494 -16.77 -24.52 -7.84
C SER A 494 -17.85 -25.12 -8.74
N TYR A 495 -17.49 -25.27 -10.01
CA TYR A 495 -18.27 -25.92 -11.05
C TYR A 495 -17.45 -27.02 -11.71
N ASN A 496 -17.98 -28.23 -11.69
CA ASN A 496 -17.36 -29.40 -12.32
C ASN A 496 -17.98 -29.62 -13.70
N PHE A 497 -17.13 -29.71 -14.71
CA PHE A 497 -17.48 -30.01 -16.10
C PHE A 497 -17.02 -31.43 -16.42
N ASN A 498 -17.97 -32.33 -16.64
CA ASN A 498 -17.71 -33.70 -17.08
C ASN A 498 -18.49 -34.01 -18.36
N ILE A 499 -17.87 -34.76 -19.26
CA ILE A 499 -18.47 -35.22 -20.52
C ILE A 499 -18.82 -36.69 -20.29
N TYR A 500 -20.11 -37.01 -20.30
CA TYR A 500 -20.61 -38.37 -20.08
C TYR A 500 -20.39 -39.29 -21.27
#